data_AF-A0A850QQ28-F1
#
_entry.id   AF-A0A850QQ28-F1
#
_cell.length_a   1.000
_cell.length_b   1.000
_cell.length_c   1.000
_cell.angle_alpha   90.00
_cell.angle_beta   90.00
_cell.angle_gamma   90.00
#
_symmetry.space_group_name_H-M   'P 1'
#
loop_
_entity.id
_entity.type
_entity.pdbx_description
1 polymer ?
#
loop_
_entity_poly.entity_id
_entity_poly.type
_entity_poly.pdbx_seq_one_letter_code
_entity_poly.pdbx_strand_id
1 'polypeptide(L)'
;MSKNKKLKQKQAILQNNRNKQVKESNTNLSFNLVPIEFLIAFPNLKISKDEIDFLSETNINIPAYIYPINEKTIHEQNLVLKSKDLEPFQYYKTGWMVISAENMQPIGTFDKLELAKDFIYSTYPNIKQIRYNSLGLKSGYPNFHDIPNLNSTIDKEQWIEYCLHLEEQHGFLFDPQDLIEYLIKKLIKEHDIPTCLYNSFYNNLDISPIIDFIKEKRLISYLTAFEILSSFEYEISKINK
;
A
#
# COMPACT_ATOMS: atom_id res chain seq x y z
N MET A 1 -10.60 11.47 21.83
CA MET A 1 -9.94 11.32 20.52
C MET A 1 -8.43 11.24 20.74
N SER A 2 -7.79 10.09 20.49
CA SER A 2 -6.37 9.89 20.81
C SER A 2 -5.48 10.81 19.96
N LYS A 3 -4.28 11.16 20.47
CA LYS A 3 -3.30 12.03 19.78
C LYS A 3 -2.97 11.53 18.36
N ASN A 4 -2.94 10.22 18.14
CA ASN A 4 -2.67 9.61 16.83
C ASN A 4 -3.74 9.96 15.78
N LYS A 5 -5.00 10.10 16.18
CA LYS A 5 -6.12 10.40 15.25
C LYS A 5 -6.06 11.82 14.68
N LYS A 6 -5.61 12.79 15.50
CA LYS A 6 -5.41 14.18 15.06
C LYS A 6 -4.20 14.33 14.15
N LEU A 7 -3.13 13.57 14.40
CA LEU A 7 -1.93 13.52 13.56
C LEU A 7 -2.24 12.97 12.16
N LYS A 8 -2.91 11.80 12.09
CA LYS A 8 -3.35 11.19 10.82
C LYS A 8 -4.21 12.15 9.97
N GLN A 9 -5.11 12.92 10.59
CA GLN A 9 -5.93 13.92 9.87
C GLN A 9 -5.11 15.11 9.34
N LYS A 10 -4.18 15.65 10.13
CA LYS A 10 -3.33 16.76 9.70
C LYS A 10 -2.44 16.36 8.50
N GLN A 11 -1.95 15.12 8.49
CA GLN A 11 -1.18 14.54 7.38
C GLN A 11 -2.02 14.42 6.11
N ALA A 12 -3.24 13.90 6.21
CA ALA A 12 -4.16 13.78 5.09
C ALA A 12 -4.43 15.14 4.41
N ILE A 13 -4.56 16.21 5.19
CA ILE A 13 -4.76 17.58 4.69
C ILE A 13 -3.51 18.11 3.97
N LEU A 14 -2.33 17.99 4.59
CA LEU A 14 -1.07 18.44 3.98
C LEU A 14 -0.76 17.69 2.69
N GLN A 15 -1.03 16.38 2.64
CA GLN A 15 -0.83 15.59 1.43
C GLN A 15 -1.85 15.91 0.35
N ASN A 16 -3.12 16.14 0.69
CA ASN A 16 -4.10 16.61 -0.30
C ASN A 16 -3.69 17.94 -0.93
N ASN A 17 -3.11 18.85 -0.12
CA ASN A 17 -2.55 20.08 -0.64
C ASN A 17 -1.34 19.83 -1.55
N ARG A 18 -0.44 18.89 -1.20
CA ARG A 18 0.69 18.51 -2.08
C ARG A 18 0.25 17.79 -3.35
N ASN A 19 -0.69 16.86 -3.29
CA ASN A 19 -1.24 16.16 -4.47
C ASN A 19 -1.94 17.15 -5.39
N LYS A 20 -2.66 18.12 -4.81
CA LYS A 20 -3.25 19.23 -5.54
C LYS A 20 -2.17 20.12 -6.14
N GLN A 21 -1.13 20.46 -5.39
CA GLN A 21 0.03 21.20 -5.90
C GLN A 21 0.74 20.44 -7.02
N VAL A 22 1.03 19.14 -6.92
CA VAL A 22 1.65 18.36 -8.01
C VAL A 22 0.76 18.29 -9.25
N LYS A 23 -0.57 18.23 -9.07
CA LYS A 23 -1.53 18.36 -10.17
C LYS A 23 -1.58 19.76 -10.78
N GLU A 24 -1.33 20.80 -9.99
CA GLU A 24 -1.43 22.21 -10.39
C GLU A 24 -0.08 22.81 -10.83
N SER A 25 1.02 22.29 -10.31
CA SER A 25 2.40 22.67 -10.59
C SER A 25 2.83 21.87 -11.80
N ASN A 26 2.62 22.46 -12.98
CA ASN A 26 3.29 22.11 -14.24
C ASN A 26 4.82 22.31 -14.15
N THR A 27 5.47 21.87 -13.06
CA THR A 27 6.91 21.94 -12.86
C THR A 27 7.57 20.83 -13.68
N ASN A 28 7.87 21.16 -14.95
CA ASN A 28 8.97 20.66 -15.79
C ASN A 28 9.25 19.14 -15.83
N LEU A 29 8.25 18.30 -15.57
CA LEU A 29 8.04 17.11 -16.37
C LEU A 29 6.77 17.40 -17.15
N SER A 30 6.84 17.48 -18.47
CA SER A 30 5.69 17.71 -19.34
C SER A 30 4.74 16.49 -19.34
N PHE A 31 4.15 16.17 -18.19
CA PHE A 31 3.11 15.17 -18.01
C PHE A 31 1.80 15.84 -17.62
N ASN A 32 1.11 16.45 -18.59
CA ASN A 32 -0.34 16.65 -18.52
C ASN A 32 -1.13 15.31 -18.58
N LEU A 33 -0.45 14.17 -18.41
CA LEU A 33 -0.88 12.86 -18.91
C LEU A 33 -0.45 11.68 -18.02
N VAL A 34 -0.12 11.90 -16.74
CA VAL A 34 0.14 10.77 -15.81
C VAL A 34 -1.05 9.78 -15.89
N PRO A 35 -0.83 8.49 -16.16
CA PRO A 35 -1.90 7.49 -16.16
C PRO A 35 -2.70 7.56 -14.87
N ILE A 36 -3.99 7.24 -14.94
CA ILE A 36 -4.89 7.26 -13.77
C ILE A 36 -4.34 6.33 -12.66
N GLU A 37 -3.55 5.33 -13.05
CA GLU A 37 -2.96 4.34 -12.18
C GLU A 37 -1.47 4.16 -12.48
N PHE A 38 -0.60 4.31 -11.48
CA PHE A 38 0.83 4.02 -11.55
C PHE A 38 1.37 3.65 -10.17
N LEU A 39 2.49 2.91 -10.12
CA LEU A 39 3.20 2.60 -8.88
C LEU A 39 4.60 3.21 -8.89
N ILE A 40 5.12 3.52 -7.70
CA ILE A 40 6.44 4.12 -7.50
C ILE A 40 7.29 3.20 -6.63
N ALA A 41 8.50 2.89 -7.06
CA ALA A 41 9.48 2.20 -6.24
C ALA A 41 10.12 3.16 -5.25
N PHE A 42 10.08 2.83 -3.96
CA PHE A 42 10.47 3.72 -2.88
C PHE A 42 11.60 3.14 -2.01
N PRO A 43 12.77 3.80 -1.94
CA PRO A 43 13.99 3.25 -1.34
C PRO A 43 14.02 3.26 0.21
N ASN A 44 12.87 3.31 0.88
CA ASN A 44 12.70 3.74 2.27
C ASN A 44 13.81 3.36 3.28
N LEU A 45 14.71 4.30 3.61
CA LEU A 45 15.83 4.09 4.55
C LEU A 45 15.50 4.44 6.01
N LYS A 46 14.36 5.05 6.29
CA LYS A 46 13.92 5.46 7.63
C LYS A 46 12.39 5.43 7.70
N ILE A 47 11.78 4.39 8.26
CA ILE A 47 10.39 4.49 8.69
C ILE A 47 10.25 4.11 10.15
N SER A 48 9.94 5.13 10.95
CA SER A 48 9.18 5.03 12.18
C SER A 48 8.41 6.36 12.34
N LYS A 49 8.03 6.77 13.55
CA LYS A 49 7.31 8.03 13.89
C LYS A 49 7.85 9.33 13.23
N ASP A 50 9.05 9.27 12.65
CA ASP A 50 9.81 10.31 11.96
C ASP A 50 9.43 10.51 10.47
N GLU A 51 8.43 9.78 9.96
CA GLU A 51 7.95 9.88 8.57
C GLU A 51 7.45 11.30 8.18
N ILE A 52 7.12 12.12 9.18
CA ILE A 52 6.67 13.52 9.06
C ILE A 52 7.83 14.46 8.67
N ASP A 53 9.00 14.26 9.27
CA ASP A 53 10.18 15.09 8.99
C ASP A 53 10.82 14.63 7.67
N PHE A 54 10.81 13.31 7.43
CA PHE A 54 11.39 12.66 6.25
C PHE A 54 10.83 13.18 4.91
N LEU A 55 9.51 13.33 4.76
CA LEU A 55 8.90 13.83 3.51
C LEU A 55 9.05 15.35 3.31
N SER A 56 9.56 16.07 4.30
CA SER A 56 9.83 17.51 4.21
C SER A 56 11.29 17.85 3.91
N GLU A 57 12.22 16.91 4.17
CA GLU A 57 13.66 17.16 4.12
C GLU A 57 14.44 16.37 3.06
N THR A 58 13.85 15.36 2.41
CA THR A 58 14.63 14.44 1.56
C THR A 58 14.49 14.65 0.05
N ASN A 59 15.65 14.70 -0.61
CA ASN A 59 15.82 14.57 -2.05
C ASN A 59 15.73 13.07 -2.41
N ILE A 60 14.51 12.53 -2.49
CA ILE A 60 14.28 11.09 -2.64
C ILE A 60 14.60 10.67 -4.07
N ASN A 61 15.65 9.87 -4.24
CA ASN A 61 16.01 9.29 -5.53
C ASN A 61 15.13 8.06 -5.79
N ILE A 62 13.91 8.29 -6.28
CA ILE A 62 13.03 7.24 -6.80
C ILE A 62 13.78 6.57 -7.97
N PRO A 63 13.98 5.25 -7.99
CA PRO A 63 14.68 4.61 -9.10
C PRO A 63 13.76 4.24 -10.26
N ALA A 64 12.48 3.92 -10.00
CA ALA A 64 11.59 3.42 -11.03
C ALA A 64 10.09 3.65 -10.75
N TYR A 65 9.32 3.65 -11.84
CA TYR A 65 7.86 3.70 -11.88
C TYR A 65 7.31 2.43 -12.56
N ILE A 66 6.12 1.97 -12.16
CA ILE A 66 5.37 0.90 -12.83
C ILE A 66 4.08 1.50 -13.41
N TYR A 67 3.82 1.29 -14.69
CA TYR A 67 2.60 1.74 -15.35
C TYR A 67 1.84 0.55 -15.97
N PRO A 68 0.49 0.57 -15.99
CA PRO A 68 -0.27 -0.38 -16.78
C PRO A 68 -0.03 -0.11 -18.26
N ILE A 69 0.20 -1.16 -19.04
CA ILE A 69 0.38 -1.06 -20.48
C ILE A 69 -0.97 -0.83 -21.15
N ASN A 70 -1.08 0.30 -21.84
CA ASN A 70 -2.19 0.64 -22.72
C ASN A 70 -1.68 1.51 -23.89
N GLU A 71 -2.50 1.68 -24.94
CA GLU A 71 -2.13 2.42 -26.16
C GLU A 71 -1.60 3.82 -25.86
N LYS A 72 -2.21 4.54 -24.90
CA LYS A 72 -1.80 5.88 -24.49
C LYS A 72 -0.41 5.88 -23.87
N THR A 73 -0.17 5.03 -22.86
CA THR A 73 1.14 4.92 -22.20
C THR A 73 2.26 4.49 -23.15
N ILE A 74 1.98 3.56 -24.07
CA ILE A 74 2.94 3.15 -25.11
C ILE A 74 3.28 4.34 -26.02
N HIS A 75 2.25 5.06 -26.48
CA HIS A 75 2.44 6.20 -27.36
C HIS A 75 3.31 7.27 -26.70
N GLU A 76 3.01 7.65 -25.46
CA GLU A 76 3.75 8.65 -24.70
C GLU A 76 5.19 8.21 -24.46
N GLN A 77 5.40 6.96 -24.08
CA GLN A 77 6.74 6.46 -23.82
C GLN A 77 7.59 6.40 -25.10
N ASN A 78 6.99 6.04 -26.23
CA ASN A 78 7.67 6.07 -27.52
C ASN A 78 7.97 7.51 -28.00
N LEU A 79 7.15 8.51 -27.63
CA LEU A 79 7.49 9.92 -27.86
C LEU A 79 8.73 10.34 -27.06
N VAL A 80 8.85 9.89 -25.80
CA VAL A 80 10.05 10.14 -24.97
C VAL A 80 11.29 9.51 -25.61
N LEU A 81 11.19 8.25 -26.05
CA LEU A 81 12.31 7.56 -26.73
C LEU A 81 12.73 8.29 -28.01
N LYS A 82 11.75 8.64 -28.86
CA LYS A 82 12.00 9.39 -30.10
C LYS A 82 12.66 10.75 -29.84
N SER A 83 12.25 11.46 -28.78
CA SER A 83 12.86 12.75 -28.40
C SER A 83 14.34 12.64 -27.98
N LYS A 84 14.80 11.42 -27.70
CA LYS A 84 16.18 11.08 -27.32
C LYS A 84 16.92 10.33 -28.42
N ASP A 85 16.39 10.33 -29.65
CA ASP A 85 16.93 9.59 -30.80
C ASP A 85 17.04 8.07 -30.55
N LEU A 86 16.09 7.51 -29.80
CA LEU A 86 16.01 6.08 -29.51
C LEU A 86 14.85 5.43 -30.26
N GLU A 87 15.07 4.16 -30.63
CA GLU A 87 14.05 3.33 -31.26
C GLU A 87 12.87 3.08 -30.31
N PRO A 88 11.64 2.97 -30.84
CA PRO A 88 10.47 2.59 -30.07
C PRO A 88 10.67 1.25 -29.35
N PHE A 89 10.22 1.17 -28.11
CA PHE A 89 10.28 -0.07 -27.34
C PHE A 89 9.09 -0.96 -27.66
N GLN A 90 9.31 -2.27 -27.71
CA GLN A 90 8.23 -3.24 -27.91
C GLN A 90 7.59 -3.60 -26.57
N TYR A 91 6.30 -3.31 -26.43
CA TYR A 91 5.53 -3.63 -25.24
C TYR A 91 4.64 -4.85 -25.47
N TYR A 92 4.29 -5.56 -24.39
CA TYR A 92 3.16 -6.49 -24.42
C TYR A 92 1.88 -5.77 -24.82
N LYS A 93 0.90 -6.50 -25.37
CA LYS A 93 -0.43 -5.93 -25.68
C LYS A 93 -1.19 -5.48 -24.44
N THR A 94 -0.96 -6.17 -23.33
CA THR A 94 -1.54 -5.93 -22.00
C THR A 94 -0.50 -6.28 -20.95
N GLY A 95 -0.53 -5.63 -19.79
CA GLY A 95 0.37 -5.94 -18.68
C GLY A 95 0.89 -4.68 -17.99
N TRP A 96 2.15 -4.70 -17.60
CA TRP A 96 2.82 -3.67 -16.82
C TRP A 96 4.18 -3.34 -17.40
N MET A 97 4.52 -2.06 -17.48
CA MET A 97 5.85 -1.60 -17.88
C MET A 97 6.54 -0.96 -16.68
N VAL A 98 7.85 -1.16 -16.58
CA VAL A 98 8.71 -0.53 -15.58
C VAL A 98 9.57 0.50 -16.29
N ILE A 99 9.55 1.73 -15.79
CA ILE A 99 10.25 2.89 -16.35
C ILE A 99 11.27 3.39 -15.32
N SER A 100 12.52 3.59 -15.74
CA SER A 100 13.53 4.24 -14.89
C SER A 100 13.16 5.70 -14.67
N ALA A 101 13.20 6.15 -13.42
CA ALA A 101 12.91 7.55 -13.09
C ALA A 101 14.05 8.51 -13.46
N GLU A 102 15.28 8.00 -13.54
CA GLU A 102 16.47 8.79 -13.88
C GLU A 102 16.43 9.29 -15.32
N ASN A 103 16.10 8.38 -16.25
CA ASN A 103 16.19 8.65 -17.68
C ASN A 103 14.85 8.48 -18.40
N MET A 104 13.77 8.17 -17.69
CA MET A 104 12.44 7.95 -18.26
C MET A 104 12.45 6.93 -19.41
N GLN A 105 13.30 5.91 -19.36
CA GLN A 105 13.34 4.83 -20.35
C GLN A 105 12.69 3.55 -19.79
N PRO A 106 12.07 2.72 -20.65
CA PRO A 106 11.57 1.43 -20.22
C PRO A 106 12.75 0.51 -19.89
N ILE A 107 12.68 -0.09 -18.69
CA ILE A 107 13.68 -1.05 -18.20
C ILE A 107 13.10 -2.47 -18.11
N GLY A 108 11.79 -2.63 -18.28
CA GLY A 108 11.16 -3.95 -18.34
C GLY A 108 9.68 -3.87 -18.69
N THR A 109 9.14 -4.99 -19.16
CA THR A 109 7.71 -5.20 -19.40
C THR A 109 7.31 -6.58 -18.91
N PHE A 110 6.13 -6.69 -18.33
CA PHE A 110 5.65 -7.88 -17.62
C PHE A 110 4.16 -8.09 -17.92
N ASP A 111 3.72 -9.33 -18.01
CA ASP A 111 2.30 -9.67 -18.18
C ASP A 111 1.50 -9.51 -16.87
N LYS A 112 2.17 -9.64 -15.71
CA LYS A 112 1.58 -9.52 -14.36
C LYS A 112 2.27 -8.45 -13.51
N LEU A 113 1.49 -7.79 -12.65
CA LEU A 113 1.99 -6.75 -11.74
C LEU A 113 3.04 -7.29 -10.76
N GLU A 114 2.78 -8.46 -10.18
CA GLU A 114 3.69 -9.06 -9.20
C GLU A 114 5.07 -9.35 -9.79
N LEU A 115 5.16 -9.74 -11.07
CA LEU A 115 6.44 -9.92 -11.76
C LEU A 115 7.18 -8.60 -11.95
N ALA A 116 6.46 -7.51 -12.22
CA ALA A 116 7.05 -6.18 -12.29
C ALA A 116 7.56 -5.71 -10.92
N LYS A 117 6.84 -6.02 -9.84
CA LYS A 117 7.26 -5.72 -8.47
C LYS A 117 8.50 -6.53 -8.07
N ASP A 118 8.50 -7.83 -8.34
CA ASP A 118 9.64 -8.72 -8.09
C ASP A 118 10.88 -8.27 -8.86
N PHE A 119 10.70 -7.84 -10.11
CA PHE A 119 11.78 -7.24 -10.90
C PHE A 119 12.34 -5.97 -10.22
N ILE A 120 11.50 -5.08 -9.71
CA ILE A 120 11.98 -3.90 -8.98
C ILE A 120 12.75 -4.28 -7.72
N TYR A 121 12.19 -5.16 -6.87
CA TYR A 121 12.85 -5.55 -5.62
C TYR A 121 14.18 -6.27 -5.85
N SER A 122 14.30 -7.04 -6.93
CA SER A 122 15.56 -7.70 -7.32
C SER A 122 16.57 -6.75 -7.95
N THR A 123 16.11 -5.78 -8.75
CA THR A 123 16.97 -4.81 -9.45
C THR A 123 17.50 -3.72 -8.53
N TYR A 124 16.69 -3.29 -7.55
CA TYR A 124 16.99 -2.19 -6.66
C TYR A 124 16.94 -2.65 -5.19
N PRO A 125 18.06 -3.13 -4.62
CA PRO A 125 18.11 -3.68 -3.26
C PRO A 125 17.77 -2.67 -2.15
N ASN A 126 17.88 -1.37 -2.46
CA ASN A 126 17.49 -0.30 -1.56
C ASN A 126 15.97 -0.06 -1.55
N ILE A 127 15.21 -0.63 -2.50
CA ILE A 127 13.75 -0.53 -2.51
C ILE A 127 13.16 -1.37 -1.40
N LYS A 128 12.43 -0.68 -0.52
CA LYS A 128 11.69 -1.31 0.58
C LYS A 128 10.20 -1.38 0.30
N GLN A 129 9.67 -0.51 -0.56
CA GLN A 129 8.24 -0.46 -0.83
C GLN A 129 7.95 -0.04 -2.26
N ILE A 130 6.83 -0.53 -2.80
CA ILE A 130 6.21 -0.04 -4.02
C ILE A 130 4.85 0.57 -3.66
N ARG A 131 4.60 1.81 -4.05
CA ARG A 131 3.42 2.59 -3.62
C ARG A 131 2.51 2.89 -4.78
N TYR A 132 1.20 2.71 -4.61
CA TYR A 132 0.21 2.99 -5.64
C TYR A 132 -0.22 4.47 -5.64
N ASN A 133 -0.28 5.09 -6.82
CA ASN A 133 -0.84 6.41 -7.09
C ASN A 133 -0.36 7.54 -6.18
N SER A 134 0.86 7.46 -5.62
CA SER A 134 1.29 8.46 -4.68
C SER A 134 2.82 8.63 -4.61
N LEU A 135 3.24 9.90 -4.64
CA LEU A 135 4.50 10.37 -4.04
C LEU A 135 4.40 10.44 -2.49
N GLY A 136 3.24 10.12 -1.93
CA GLY A 136 2.93 10.12 -0.49
C GLY A 136 1.44 9.94 -0.20
N LEU A 137 1.15 9.12 0.82
CA LEU A 137 -0.12 8.89 1.56
C LEU A 137 -1.43 9.07 0.76
N LYS A 138 -2.17 7.97 0.52
CA LYS A 138 -3.62 8.08 0.29
C LYS A 138 -4.24 8.73 1.54
N SER A 139 -4.84 9.91 1.38
CA SER A 139 -5.47 10.62 2.49
C SER A 139 -6.59 9.78 3.08
N GLY A 140 -6.41 9.27 4.31
CA GLY A 140 -7.48 8.54 5.01
C GLY A 140 -6.96 7.45 5.94
N TYR A 141 -7.83 7.05 6.86
CA TYR A 141 -7.68 5.76 7.53
C TYR A 141 -7.79 4.64 6.49
N PRO A 142 -7.09 3.50 6.68
CA PRO A 142 -7.29 2.34 5.84
C PRO A 142 -8.77 1.99 5.72
N ASN A 143 -9.22 1.76 4.49
CA ASN A 143 -10.57 1.28 4.25
C ASN A 143 -10.57 -0.24 4.40
N PHE A 144 -11.32 -0.75 5.37
CA PHE A 144 -11.43 -2.19 5.66
C PHE A 144 -12.68 -2.84 5.07
N HIS A 145 -13.34 -2.21 4.08
CA HIS A 145 -14.56 -2.75 3.50
C HIS A 145 -14.34 -4.02 2.66
N ASP A 146 -13.17 -4.16 2.02
CA ASP A 146 -12.86 -5.26 1.10
C ASP A 146 -12.01 -6.37 1.76
N ILE A 147 -12.27 -6.66 3.05
CA ILE A 147 -11.57 -7.74 3.75
C ILE A 147 -11.90 -9.12 3.13
N PRO A 148 -10.99 -10.09 3.24
CA PRO A 148 -11.26 -11.49 2.88
C PRO A 148 -12.54 -12.06 3.52
N ASN A 149 -13.20 -13.00 2.83
CA ASN A 149 -14.50 -13.56 3.25
C ASN A 149 -14.44 -14.39 4.55
N LEU A 150 -14.85 -13.79 5.67
CA LEU A 150 -14.82 -14.40 7.00
C LEU A 150 -15.75 -15.61 7.22
N ASN A 151 -16.66 -15.92 6.28
CA ASN A 151 -17.62 -17.03 6.41
C ASN A 151 -17.16 -18.35 5.75
N SER A 152 -16.02 -18.35 5.09
CA SER A 152 -15.43 -19.53 4.44
C SER A 152 -14.02 -19.74 4.94
N THR A 153 -13.50 -20.98 4.95
CA THR A 153 -12.08 -21.23 5.22
C THR A 153 -11.22 -20.40 4.28
N ILE A 154 -10.60 -19.33 4.80
CA ILE A 154 -9.73 -18.44 4.04
C ILE A 154 -8.29 -18.93 4.19
N ASP A 155 -7.53 -18.83 3.12
CA ASP A 155 -6.11 -19.11 3.14
C ASP A 155 -5.28 -18.01 3.83
N LYS A 156 -4.15 -18.38 4.43
CA LYS A 156 -3.24 -17.42 5.09
C LYS A 156 -2.70 -16.40 4.09
N GLU A 157 -2.39 -16.87 2.88
CA GLU A 157 -1.85 -16.10 1.78
C GLU A 157 -2.80 -14.97 1.37
N GLN A 158 -4.11 -15.20 1.35
CA GLN A 158 -5.08 -14.15 1.02
C GLN A 158 -5.10 -13.01 2.04
N TRP A 159 -4.92 -13.32 3.33
CA TRP A 159 -4.81 -12.30 4.37
C TRP A 159 -3.48 -11.54 4.27
N ILE A 160 -2.39 -12.23 3.96
CA ILE A 160 -1.08 -11.62 3.72
C ILE A 160 -1.16 -10.66 2.54
N GLU A 161 -1.70 -11.11 1.40
CA GLU A 161 -1.90 -10.29 0.20
C GLU A 161 -2.76 -9.07 0.48
N TYR A 162 -3.85 -9.22 1.23
CA TYR A 162 -4.70 -8.11 1.63
C TYR A 162 -3.97 -7.07 2.49
N CYS A 163 -3.21 -7.51 3.49
CA CYS A 163 -2.45 -6.58 4.35
C CYS A 163 -1.34 -5.86 3.58
N LEU A 164 -0.63 -6.57 2.70
CA LEU A 164 0.37 -5.97 1.81
C LEU A 164 -0.28 -4.99 0.83
N HIS A 165 -1.44 -5.33 0.27
CA HIS A 165 -2.20 -4.41 -0.58
C HIS A 165 -2.59 -3.13 0.16
N LEU A 166 -3.07 -3.22 1.40
CA LEU A 166 -3.34 -2.03 2.22
C LEU A 166 -2.08 -1.19 2.45
N GLU A 167 -0.96 -1.82 2.78
CA GLU A 167 0.33 -1.14 2.93
C GLU A 167 0.77 -0.44 1.62
N GLU A 168 0.59 -1.08 0.47
CA GLU A 168 0.89 -0.50 -0.86
C GLU A 168 -0.03 0.67 -1.22
N GLN A 169 -1.34 0.54 -0.95
CA GLN A 169 -2.34 1.57 -1.23
C GLN A 169 -2.12 2.82 -0.39
N HIS A 170 -1.75 2.63 0.87
CA HIS A 170 -1.57 3.72 1.81
C HIS A 170 -0.15 4.28 1.79
N GLY A 171 0.82 3.45 1.42
CA GLY A 171 2.24 3.81 1.39
C GLY A 171 2.87 3.87 2.79
N PHE A 172 2.19 3.40 3.84
CA PHE A 172 2.69 3.36 5.22
C PHE A 172 2.20 2.11 5.95
N LEU A 173 2.89 1.77 7.04
CA LEU A 173 2.48 0.68 7.92
C LEU A 173 1.19 1.08 8.64
N PHE A 174 0.08 0.46 8.27
CA PHE A 174 -1.17 0.67 9.01
C PHE A 174 -1.06 0.03 10.39
N ASP A 175 -1.80 0.56 11.36
CA ASP A 175 -1.87 0.00 12.70
C ASP A 175 -2.73 -1.28 12.65
N PRO A 176 -2.17 -2.48 12.87
CA PRO A 176 -2.94 -3.71 12.82
C PRO A 176 -4.08 -3.74 13.85
N GLN A 177 -3.96 -2.98 14.95
CA GLN A 177 -5.01 -2.86 15.95
C GLN A 177 -6.26 -2.17 15.40
N ASP A 178 -6.13 -1.22 14.47
CA ASP A 178 -7.27 -0.56 13.82
C ASP A 178 -8.12 -1.60 13.04
N LEU A 179 -7.46 -2.58 12.39
CA LEU A 179 -8.12 -3.66 11.66
C LEU A 179 -8.67 -4.74 12.60
N ILE A 180 -7.95 -5.08 13.68
CA ILE A 180 -8.47 -5.96 14.73
C ILE A 180 -9.76 -5.38 15.34
N GLU A 181 -9.79 -4.09 15.69
CA GLU A 181 -10.99 -3.43 16.21
C GLU A 181 -12.17 -3.53 15.22
N TYR A 182 -11.90 -3.35 13.92
CA TYR A 182 -12.90 -3.51 12.88
C TYR A 182 -13.46 -4.95 12.83
N LEU A 183 -12.60 -5.96 12.91
CA LEU A 183 -13.02 -7.37 12.93
C LEU A 183 -13.84 -7.71 14.18
N ILE A 184 -13.50 -7.15 15.35
CA ILE A 184 -14.28 -7.36 16.57
C ILE A 184 -15.69 -6.74 16.43
N LYS A 185 -15.81 -5.57 15.80
CA LYS A 185 -17.13 -4.98 15.50
C LYS A 185 -17.95 -5.86 14.57
N LYS A 186 -17.33 -6.56 13.60
CA LYS A 186 -18.02 -7.58 12.79
C LYS A 186 -18.43 -8.79 13.63
N LEU A 187 -17.58 -9.30 14.52
CA LEU A 187 -17.93 -10.38 15.46
C LEU A 187 -19.14 -10.03 16.33
N ILE A 188 -19.24 -8.78 16.82
CA ILE A 188 -20.42 -8.31 17.56
C ILE A 188 -21.68 -8.41 16.71
N LYS A 189 -21.61 -7.93 15.47
CA LYS A 189 -22.78 -7.85 14.59
C LYS A 189 -23.21 -9.21 14.05
N GLU A 190 -22.26 -10.10 13.79
CA GLU A 190 -22.49 -11.34 13.03
C GLU A 190 -22.53 -12.59 13.92
N HIS A 191 -21.94 -12.54 15.12
CA HIS A 191 -21.75 -13.71 15.99
C HIS A 191 -22.08 -13.45 17.47
N ASP A 192 -22.73 -12.34 17.79
CA ASP A 192 -23.22 -12.00 19.14
C ASP A 192 -22.12 -12.09 20.22
N ILE A 193 -20.91 -11.60 19.93
CA ILE A 193 -19.84 -11.59 20.94
C ILE A 193 -20.29 -10.77 22.16
N PRO A 194 -20.06 -11.26 23.39
CA PRO A 194 -20.43 -10.52 24.59
C PRO A 194 -19.76 -9.14 24.65
N THR A 195 -20.52 -8.10 24.96
CA THR A 195 -20.01 -6.70 25.04
C THR A 195 -18.89 -6.55 26.07
N CYS A 196 -18.84 -7.41 27.09
CA CYS A 196 -17.74 -7.45 28.06
C CYS A 196 -16.39 -7.78 27.40
N LEU A 197 -16.36 -8.63 26.37
CA LEU A 197 -15.12 -8.96 25.65
C LEU A 197 -14.65 -7.78 24.80
N TYR A 198 -15.57 -7.08 24.14
CA TYR A 198 -15.25 -5.85 23.41
C TYR A 198 -14.70 -4.75 24.34
N ASN A 199 -15.34 -4.55 25.50
CA ASN A 199 -14.89 -3.58 26.49
C ASN A 199 -13.51 -3.94 27.06
N SER A 200 -13.24 -5.24 27.26
CA SER A 200 -11.92 -5.71 27.68
C SER A 200 -10.85 -5.34 26.66
N PHE A 201 -11.09 -5.60 25.36
CA PHE A 201 -10.19 -5.20 24.30
C PHE A 201 -10.02 -3.67 24.23
N TYR A 202 -11.10 -2.90 24.28
CA TYR A 202 -11.03 -1.45 24.18
C TYR A 202 -10.21 -0.81 25.31
N ASN A 203 -10.30 -1.37 26.52
CA ASN A 203 -9.62 -0.83 27.69
C ASN A 203 -8.18 -1.32 27.84
N ASN A 204 -7.92 -2.60 27.52
CA ASN A 204 -6.66 -3.27 27.86
C ASN A 204 -5.87 -3.75 26.63
N LEU A 205 -6.42 -3.62 25.42
CA LEU A 205 -5.88 -4.16 24.17
C LEU A 205 -5.60 -5.67 24.20
N ASP A 206 -6.22 -6.38 25.14
CA ASP A 206 -6.09 -7.83 25.27
C ASP A 206 -7.08 -8.54 24.33
N ILE A 207 -6.52 -9.26 23.36
CA ILE A 207 -7.26 -10.03 22.36
C ILE A 207 -7.50 -11.48 22.79
N SER A 208 -6.87 -11.96 23.87
CA SER A 208 -6.91 -13.38 24.27
C SER A 208 -8.34 -13.88 24.51
N PRO A 209 -9.21 -13.15 25.25
CA PRO A 209 -10.59 -13.57 25.48
C PRO A 209 -11.42 -13.63 24.20
N ILE A 210 -11.09 -12.80 23.20
CA ILE A 210 -11.77 -12.81 21.88
C ILE A 210 -11.29 -14.01 21.06
N ILE A 211 -10.00 -14.34 21.11
CA ILE A 211 -9.45 -15.54 20.47
C ILE A 211 -10.09 -16.81 21.05
N ASP A 212 -10.28 -16.88 22.36
CA ASP A 212 -10.93 -18.02 23.00
C ASP A 212 -12.38 -18.18 22.53
N PHE A 213 -13.14 -17.08 22.42
CA PHE A 213 -14.48 -17.08 21.84
C PHE A 213 -14.49 -17.55 20.37
N ILE A 214 -13.57 -17.04 19.54
CA ILE A 214 -13.42 -17.44 18.13
C ILE A 214 -13.18 -18.96 18.02
N LYS A 215 -12.33 -19.52 18.89
CA LYS A 215 -12.04 -20.97 18.93
C LYS A 215 -13.27 -21.77 19.35
N GLU A 216 -13.97 -21.34 20.39
CA GLU A 216 -15.21 -21.99 20.86
C GLU A 216 -16.26 -22.05 19.75
N LYS A 217 -16.44 -20.96 19.01
CA LYS A 217 -17.39 -20.84 17.89
C LYS A 217 -16.87 -21.42 16.58
N ARG A 218 -15.64 -21.95 16.54
CA ARG A 218 -14.98 -22.54 15.35
C ARG A 218 -14.93 -21.57 14.16
N LEU A 219 -14.69 -20.28 14.43
CA LEU A 219 -14.61 -19.23 13.42
C LEU A 219 -13.20 -19.16 12.82
N ILE A 220 -12.83 -20.18 12.04
CA ILE A 220 -11.46 -20.40 11.55
C ILE A 220 -10.88 -19.17 10.83
N SER A 221 -11.68 -18.50 9.99
CA SER A 221 -11.24 -17.36 9.18
C SER A 221 -10.91 -16.13 10.02
N TYR A 222 -11.63 -15.92 11.13
CA TYR A 222 -11.30 -14.89 12.11
C TYR A 222 -10.01 -15.23 12.86
N LEU A 223 -9.80 -16.51 13.21
CA LEU A 223 -8.56 -16.95 13.84
C LEU A 223 -7.36 -16.67 12.93
N THR A 224 -7.45 -17.05 11.65
CA THR A 224 -6.41 -16.76 10.65
C THR A 224 -6.15 -15.26 10.51
N ALA A 225 -7.19 -14.44 10.46
CA ALA A 225 -7.05 -12.99 10.39
C ALA A 225 -6.26 -12.42 11.60
N PHE A 226 -6.63 -12.83 12.81
CA PHE A 226 -5.98 -12.37 14.04
C PHE A 226 -4.52 -12.83 14.13
N GLU A 227 -4.22 -14.06 13.69
CA GLU A 227 -2.84 -14.56 13.60
C GLU A 227 -1.99 -13.67 12.69
N ILE A 228 -2.46 -13.43 11.45
CA ILE A 228 -1.73 -12.60 10.48
C ILE A 228 -1.56 -11.16 10.97
N LEU A 229 -2.59 -10.56 11.55
CA LEU A 229 -2.54 -9.18 12.03
C LEU A 229 -1.61 -9.02 13.24
N SER A 230 -1.51 -10.04 14.09
CA SER A 230 -0.62 -10.00 15.25
C SER A 230 0.86 -10.07 14.86
N SER A 231 1.19 -10.71 13.73
CA SER A 231 2.56 -10.80 13.23
C SER A 231 2.88 -9.80 12.12
N PHE A 232 1.89 -9.08 11.58
CA PHE A 232 2.04 -8.27 10.37
C PHE A 232 3.20 -7.27 10.46
N GLU A 233 3.22 -6.48 11.54
CA GLU A 233 4.22 -5.43 11.75
C GLU A 233 5.65 -5.98 11.74
N TYR A 234 5.88 -7.15 12.34
CA TYR A 234 7.23 -7.67 12.59
C TYR A 234 7.69 -8.70 11.56
N GLU A 235 6.77 -9.46 10.98
CA GLU A 235 7.09 -10.64 10.17
C GLU A 235 6.63 -10.55 8.72
N ILE A 236 5.75 -9.61 8.35
CA ILE A 236 5.11 -9.60 7.02
C ILE A 236 5.37 -8.29 6.29
N SER A 237 5.15 -7.16 6.96
CA SER A 237 5.32 -5.80 6.41
C SER A 237 6.64 -5.66 5.65
N LYS A 238 6.57 -5.03 4.48
CA LYS A 238 7.76 -4.74 3.66
C LYS A 238 8.47 -3.49 4.14
N ILE A 239 7.78 -2.63 4.89
CA ILE A 239 8.35 -1.41 5.49
C ILE A 239 9.36 -1.73 6.59
N ASN A 240 9.04 -2.70 7.46
CA ASN A 240 9.87 -3.03 8.61
C ASN A 240 10.97 -4.07 8.33
N LYS A 241 11.01 -4.64 7.12
CA LYS A 241 12.03 -5.61 6.66
C LYS A 241 13.13 -4.93 5.85
#